data_AF-A0AAF0TAM0-F1
#
_entry.id   AF-A0AAF0TAM0-F1
#
_cell.length_a   1.000
_cell.length_b   1.000
_cell.length_c   1.000
_cell.angle_alpha   90.00
_cell.angle_beta   90.00
_cell.angle_gamma   90.00
#
_symmetry.space_group_name_H-M   'P 1'
#
loop_
_entity.id
_entity.type
_entity.pdbx_description
1 polymer ?
#
loop_
_entity_poly.entity_id
_entity_poly.type
_entity_poly.pdbx_seq_one_letter_code
_entity_poly.pdbx_strand_id
1 'polypeptide(L)' 'MNPPDFTGSTVTEDPENFVEELQKVFEVMHVVDAEHVELVAYQLKGVVRVWFDQWKKGRAEDRPIVSW' A
#
# COMPACT_ATOMS: atom_id res chain seq x y z
N MET A 1 -4.77 6.40 -17.80
CA MET A 1 -4.53 5.09 -17.17
C MET A 1 -5.29 5.06 -15.85
N ASN A 2 -5.77 3.90 -15.42
CA ASN A 2 -6.22 3.76 -14.04
C ASN A 2 -4.99 3.62 -13.15
N PRO A 3 -4.96 4.23 -11.95
CA PRO A 3 -3.89 3.95 -11.00
C PRO A 3 -3.89 2.45 -10.68
N PRO A 4 -2.71 1.82 -10.52
CA PRO A 4 -2.63 0.43 -10.13
C PRO A 4 -3.20 0.29 -8.71
N ASP A 5 -3.89 -0.80 -8.39
CA ASP A 5 -4.41 -1.05 -7.05
C ASP A 5 -3.47 -1.99 -6.28
N PHE A 6 -3.32 -1.73 -4.98
CA PHE A 6 -2.61 -2.60 -4.07
C PHE A 6 -3.47 -2.81 -2.84
N THR A 7 -3.95 -4.03 -2.66
CA THR A 7 -4.77 -4.40 -1.50
C THR A 7 -3.91 -4.88 -0.36
N GLY A 8 -2.70 -5.38 -0.67
CA GLY A 8 -1.85 -6.07 0.27
C GLY A 8 -2.67 -7.12 1.00
N SER A 9 -3.32 -8.03 0.26
CA SER A 9 -4.19 -9.06 0.82
C SER A 9 -3.90 -10.45 0.25
N THR A 10 -3.10 -10.53 -0.81
CA THR A 10 -2.75 -11.78 -1.49
C THR A 10 -1.25 -11.94 -1.67
N VAL A 11 -0.75 -13.17 -1.59
CA VAL A 11 0.67 -13.50 -1.85
C VAL A 11 1.06 -13.37 -3.32
N THR A 12 0.08 -13.17 -4.20
CA THR A 12 0.28 -12.98 -5.65
C THR A 12 0.50 -11.52 -6.03
N GLU A 13 0.17 -10.58 -5.13
CA GLU A 13 0.51 -9.17 -5.35
C GLU A 13 2.03 -9.00 -5.23
N ASP A 14 2.59 -8.28 -6.19
CA ASP A 14 4.01 -7.93 -6.21
C ASP A 14 4.17 -6.45 -5.78
N PRO A 15 4.68 -6.19 -4.57
CA PRO A 15 4.87 -4.83 -4.07
C PRO A 15 5.88 -4.03 -4.91
N GLU A 16 6.88 -4.68 -5.51
CA GLU A 16 7.89 -3.98 -6.33
C GLU A 16 7.25 -3.49 -7.63
N ASN A 17 6.55 -4.38 -8.33
CA ASN A 17 5.82 -4.02 -9.56
C ASN A 17 4.75 -2.94 -9.29
N PHE A 18 4.08 -2.96 -8.13
CA PHE A 18 3.15 -1.90 -7.74
C PHE A 18 3.85 -0.53 -7.66
N VAL A 19 5.01 -0.45 -7.01
CA VAL A 19 5.79 0.79 -6.88
C VAL A 19 6.28 1.28 -8.24
N GLU A 20 6.77 0.39 -9.10
CA GLU A 20 7.23 0.75 -10.45
C GLU A 20 6.10 1.32 -11.32
N GLU A 21 4.92 0.71 -11.30
CA GLU A 21 3.77 1.22 -12.05
C GLU A 21 3.28 2.57 -11.50
N LEU A 22 3.33 2.78 -10.19
CA LEU A 22 2.99 4.06 -9.57
C LEU A 22 3.95 5.18 -10.01
N GLN A 23 5.25 4.89 -10.06
CA GLN A 23 6.27 5.82 -10.53
C GLN A 23 6.03 6.24 -11.99
N LYS A 24 5.70 5.29 -12.87
CA LYS A 24 5.34 5.59 -14.28
C LYS A 24 4.13 6.51 -14.39
N VAL A 25 3.10 6.30 -13.54
CA VAL A 25 1.92 7.18 -13.52
C VAL A 25 2.30 8.60 -13.11
N PHE A 26 3.13 8.74 -12.07
CA PHE A 26 3.60 10.04 -11.60
C PHE A 26 4.46 10.78 -12.63
N GLU A 27 5.36 10.08 -13.33
CA GLU A 27 6.16 10.64 -14.42
C GLU A 27 5.26 11.20 -15.54
N VAL A 28 4.25 10.44 -15.96
CA VAL A 28 3.29 10.87 -16.99
C VAL A 28 2.44 12.07 -16.53
N MET A 29 2.13 12.14 -15.24
CA MET A 29 1.34 13.22 -14.66
C MET A 29 2.15 14.47 -14.30
N HIS A 30 3.49 14.43 -14.37
CA HIS A 30 4.39 15.51 -13.94
C HIS A 30 4.14 15.99 -12.50
N VAL A 31 3.83 15.03 -11.61
CA VAL A 31 3.57 15.29 -10.19
C VAL A 31 4.88 15.71 -9.49
N VAL A 32 4.80 16.62 -8.52
CA VAL A 32 5.99 17.03 -7.73
C VAL A 32 6.20 16.11 -6.52
N ASP A 33 7.43 16.02 -6.01
CA ASP A 33 7.80 15.05 -4.97
C ASP A 33 6.90 15.05 -3.72
N ALA A 34 6.42 16.21 -3.28
CA ALA A 34 5.52 16.31 -2.13
C ALA A 34 4.13 15.69 -2.43
N GLU A 35 3.63 15.86 -3.65
CA GLU A 35 2.36 15.31 -4.10
C GLU A 35 2.43 13.79 -4.29
N HIS A 36 3.61 13.23 -4.66
CA HIS A 36 3.82 11.78 -4.69
C HIS A 36 3.49 11.14 -3.34
N VAL A 37 4.01 11.72 -2.25
CA VAL A 37 3.83 11.20 -0.89
C VAL A 37 2.36 11.25 -0.48
N GLU A 38 1.68 12.36 -0.76
CA GLU A 38 0.26 12.52 -0.43
C GLU A 38 -0.62 11.53 -1.20
N LEU A 39 -0.37 11.33 -2.49
CA LEU A 39 -1.12 10.38 -3.32
C LEU A 39 -0.91 8.92 -2.88
N VAL A 40 0.34 8.52 -2.61
CA VAL A 40 0.65 7.19 -2.07
C VAL A 40 -0.06 6.97 -0.73
N ALA A 41 0.02 7.95 0.18
CA ALA A 41 -0.62 7.87 1.49
C ALA A 41 -2.15 7.75 1.36
N TYR A 42 -2.76 8.51 0.46
CA TYR A 42 -4.20 8.44 0.20
C TYR A 42 -4.62 7.08 -0.35
N GLN A 43 -3.83 6.50 -1.26
CA GLN A 43 -4.10 5.21 -1.87
C GLN A 43 -3.97 4.05 -0.86
N LEU A 44 -2.95 4.10 0.01
CA LEU A 44 -2.68 3.04 0.99
C LEU A 44 -3.45 3.18 2.31
N LYS A 45 -4.22 4.26 2.53
CA LYS A 45 -4.96 4.50 3.80
C LYS A 45 -5.82 3.33 4.26
N GLY A 46 -6.43 2.60 3.31
CA GLY A 46 -7.26 1.42 3.60
C GLY A 46 -6.42 0.23 4.04
N VAL A 47 -5.33 -0.05 3.33
CA VAL A 47 -4.39 -1.13 3.62
C VAL A 47 -3.77 -0.94 4.99
N VAL A 48 -3.31 0.27 5.31
CA VAL A 48 -2.71 0.61 6.61
C VAL A 48 -3.70 0.39 7.76
N ARG A 49 -4.99 0.74 7.56
CA ARG A 49 -6.02 0.50 8.56
C ARG A 49 -6.22 -0.99 8.83
N VAL A 50 -6.37 -1.79 7.77
CA VAL A 50 -6.55 -3.25 7.89
C VAL A 50 -5.34 -3.88 8.57
N TRP A 51 -4.13 -3.49 8.15
CA TRP A 51 -2.88 -3.93 8.76
C TRP A 51 -2.84 -3.62 10.26
N PHE A 52 -3.18 -2.39 10.65
CA PHE A 52 -3.15 -1.97 12.04
C PHE A 52 -4.17 -2.72 12.91
N ASP A 53 -5.38 -2.94 12.38
CA ASP A 53 -6.43 -3.71 13.07
C ASP A 53 -6.00 -5.17 13.28
N GLN A 54 -5.39 -5.80 12.27
CA GLN A 54 -4.84 -7.15 12.38
C GLN A 54 -3.69 -7.23 13.38
N TRP A 55 -2.75 -6.29 13.33
CA TRP A 55 -1.64 -6.20 14.27
C TRP A 55 -2.12 -6.07 15.71
N LYS A 56 -3.12 -5.20 15.97
CA LYS A 56 -3.71 -5.00 17.29
C LYS A 56 -4.39 -6.28 17.80
N LYS A 57 -5.11 -6.99 16.93
CA LYS A 57 -5.75 -8.28 17.24
C LYS A 57 -4.72 -9.36 17.56
N GLY A 58 -3.67 -9.48 16.75
CA GLY A 58 -2.58 -10.44 16.98
C GLY A 58 -1.93 -10.27 18.35
N ARG A 59 -1.67 -9.01 18.77
CA ARG A 59 -1.14 -8.71 20.12
C ARG A 59 -2.10 -9.05 21.26
N ALA A 60 -3.41 -8.94 21.04
CA ALA A 60 -4.40 -9.31 22.06
C ALA A 60 -4.53 -10.84 22.22
N GLU A 61 -4.27 -11.59 21.15
CA GLU A 61 -4.43 -13.05 21.10
C GLU A 61 -3.11 -13.82 21.33
N ASP A 62 -2.01 -13.10 21.62
CA ASP A 62 -0.63 -13.63 21.70
C ASP A 62 -0.23 -14.44 20.45
N ARG A 63 -0.79 -14.06 19.30
CA ARG A 63 -0.55 -14.71 18.01
C ARG A 63 0.57 -13.99 17.26
N PRO A 64 1.39 -14.73 16.49
CA PRO A 64 2.29 -14.10 15.53
C PRO A 64 1.49 -13.17 14.63
N ILE A 65 1.99 -11.94 14.45
CA ILE A 65 1.46 -11.02 13.45
C ILE A 65 1.60 -11.72 12.10
N VAL A 66 0.53 -11.73 11.30
CA VAL A 66 0.60 -12.24 9.93
C VAL A 66 1.68 -11.44 9.21
N SER A 67 2.78 -12.11 8.88
CA SER A 67 3.84 -11.52 8.07
C SER A 67 3.33 -11.40 6.64
N TRP A 68 3.50 -10.21 6.07
CA TRP A 68 3.35 -9.94 4.64
C TRP A 68 4.62 -10.37 3.92
#